data_AF-A0A9E2BNS0-F1
#
_entry.id   AF-A0A9E2BNS0-F1
#
_cell.length_a   1.000
_cell.length_b   1.000
_cell.length_c   1.000
_cell.angle_alpha   90.00
_cell.angle_beta   90.00
_cell.angle_gamma   90.00
#
_symmetry.space_group_name_H-M   'P 1'
#
loop_
_entity.id
_entity.type
_entity.pdbx_description
1 polymer ?
#
loop_
_entity_poly.entity_id
_entity_poly.type
_entity_poly.pdbx_seq_one_letter_code
_entity_poly.pdbx_strand_id
1 'polypeptide(L)'
;MPNDTPPNLAATRFDSDLEDLAAAFVDKFDLKFNKEKPNLSSPLLRWLDFRHRYVDPFPRPVVLSDKFPIANLPDDAKKGLQQLVERFEQGVNVNPYQGRGLILNHDTSGETRHARTDLLYADWGILHFHLTTKPIRQGRFFSASADYLAFCLVGGNGVAFIDVLRHPDKLGFANVDLFDTMARNWPEFIDQFKIRGQFLSSAEPLTTTQVSNLREGGVGSFYSFNGAAYGAPGGGGDVGVNAATPDAGMRSNIRFGPHVGNRSGRPCRPVSHAFCGCRCRKSGV
;
A
#
# COMPACT_ATOMS: atom_id res chain seq x y z
N MET A 1 -27.97 26.19 -31.07
CA MET A 1 -26.59 26.69 -31.19
C MET A 1 -25.75 25.92 -30.18
N PRO A 2 -24.80 25.08 -30.60
CA PRO A 2 -23.86 24.49 -29.64
C PRO A 2 -23.00 25.61 -29.06
N ASN A 3 -22.89 25.64 -27.74
CA ASN A 3 -22.10 26.61 -27.01
C ASN A 3 -20.65 26.09 -26.98
N ASP A 4 -19.96 26.19 -28.12
CA ASP A 4 -18.55 25.79 -28.23
C ASP A 4 -17.68 26.88 -27.60
N THR A 5 -17.53 26.78 -26.28
CA THR A 5 -16.50 27.55 -25.57
C THR A 5 -15.15 26.95 -25.97
N PRO A 6 -14.23 27.72 -26.58
CA PRO A 6 -12.93 27.19 -27.01
C PRO A 6 -12.17 26.64 -25.80
N PRO A 7 -11.40 25.54 -25.97
CA PRO A 7 -10.65 24.94 -24.88
C PRO A 7 -9.67 25.96 -24.29
N ASN A 8 -9.64 26.03 -22.95
CA ASN A 8 -8.71 26.88 -22.22
C ASN A 8 -7.28 26.37 -22.44
N LEU A 9 -6.53 27.05 -23.31
CA LEU A 9 -5.16 26.70 -23.70
C LEU A 9 -4.20 26.52 -22.51
N ALA A 10 -4.40 27.24 -21.40
CA ALA A 10 -3.58 27.09 -20.20
C ALA A 10 -3.85 25.77 -19.47
N ALA A 11 -5.12 25.33 -19.43
CA ALA A 11 -5.51 24.06 -18.82
C ALA A 11 -4.99 22.88 -19.66
N THR A 12 -5.15 22.94 -20.99
CA THR A 12 -4.66 21.89 -21.89
C THR A 12 -3.16 21.68 -21.81
N ARG A 13 -2.39 22.77 -21.64
CA ARG A 13 -0.93 22.69 -21.46
C ARG A 13 -0.53 22.08 -20.11
N PHE A 14 -1.26 22.39 -19.05
CA PHE A 14 -1.01 21.82 -17.73
C PHE A 14 -1.22 20.29 -17.74
N ASP A 15 -2.32 19.82 -18.32
CA ASP A 15 -2.61 18.39 -18.39
C ASP A 15 -1.54 17.63 -19.19
N SER A 16 -1.08 18.18 -20.32
CA SER A 16 0.01 17.58 -21.09
C SER A 16 1.33 17.55 -20.32
N ASP A 17 1.69 18.65 -19.66
CA ASP A 17 2.94 18.74 -18.89
C ASP A 17 2.95 17.71 -17.73
N LEU A 18 1.80 17.46 -17.10
CA LEU A 18 1.65 16.44 -16.07
C LEU A 18 1.81 15.02 -16.61
N GLU A 19 1.18 14.69 -17.74
CA GLU A 19 1.29 13.36 -18.34
C GLU A 19 2.71 13.08 -18.83
N ASP A 20 3.39 14.07 -19.40
CA ASP A 20 4.78 13.95 -19.83
C ASP A 20 5.73 13.73 -18.64
N LEU A 21 5.52 14.47 -17.55
CA LEU A 21 6.29 14.29 -16.31
C LEU A 21 6.04 12.92 -15.68
N ALA A 22 4.78 12.47 -15.65
CA ALA A 22 4.43 11.16 -15.14
C ALA A 22 5.01 10.03 -15.99
N ALA A 23 5.02 10.17 -17.32
CA ALA A 23 5.68 9.23 -18.23
C ALA A 23 7.18 9.12 -17.93
N ALA A 24 7.86 10.26 -17.72
CA ALA A 24 9.26 10.26 -17.34
C ALA A 24 9.51 9.53 -15.99
N PHE A 25 8.58 9.59 -15.04
CA PHE A 25 8.67 8.83 -13.80
C PHE A 25 8.36 7.34 -13.97
N VAL A 26 7.37 6.99 -14.77
CA VAL A 26 7.07 5.60 -15.14
C VAL A 26 8.32 4.93 -15.72
N ASP A 27 8.99 5.59 -16.65
CA ASP A 27 10.23 5.09 -17.24
C ASP A 27 11.38 5.04 -16.23
N LYS A 28 11.58 6.10 -15.44
CA LYS A 28 12.68 6.17 -14.45
C LYS A 28 12.62 5.09 -13.37
N PHE A 29 11.42 4.63 -13.01
CA PHE A 29 11.20 3.60 -12.01
C PHE A 29 10.95 2.21 -12.63
N ASP A 30 11.14 2.06 -13.94
CA ASP A 30 10.91 0.82 -14.69
C ASP A 30 9.50 0.24 -14.47
N LEU A 31 8.49 1.12 -14.32
CA LEU A 31 7.12 0.70 -14.06
C LEU A 31 6.52 0.09 -15.33
N LYS A 32 5.95 -1.13 -15.22
CA LYS A 32 5.20 -1.73 -16.33
C LYS A 32 4.01 -0.83 -16.70
N PHE A 33 3.97 -0.41 -17.96
CA PHE A 33 2.88 0.40 -18.53
C PHE A 33 2.76 0.16 -20.05
N ASN A 34 2.01 -0.88 -20.41
CA ASN A 34 1.86 -1.40 -21.77
C ASN A 34 0.81 -0.65 -22.60
N LYS A 35 -0.02 0.19 -21.97
CA LYS A 35 -1.10 0.94 -22.62
C LYS A 35 -2.14 0.03 -23.30
N GLU A 36 -2.45 -1.13 -22.69
CA GLU A 36 -3.31 -2.18 -23.28
C GLU A 36 -4.73 -1.66 -23.60
N LYS A 37 -5.31 -0.85 -22.70
CA LYS A 37 -6.60 -0.16 -22.90
C LYS A 37 -6.42 1.34 -23.11
N PRO A 38 -6.62 1.89 -24.33
CA PRO A 38 -6.39 3.31 -24.62
C PRO A 38 -7.12 4.29 -23.69
N ASN A 39 -8.36 3.98 -23.30
CA ASN A 39 -9.17 4.81 -22.41
C ASN A 39 -8.76 4.74 -20.93
N LEU A 40 -7.83 3.84 -20.57
CA LEU A 40 -7.24 3.71 -19.23
C LEU A 40 -5.73 4.02 -19.23
N SER A 41 -5.17 4.37 -20.38
CA SER A 41 -3.74 4.62 -20.58
C SER A 41 -3.34 6.02 -20.15
N SER A 42 -3.32 6.27 -18.84
CA SER A 42 -2.75 7.48 -18.24
C SER A 42 -1.47 7.16 -17.45
N PRO A 43 -0.29 7.64 -17.91
CA PRO A 43 0.94 7.62 -17.13
C PRO A 43 0.78 8.23 -15.72
N LEU A 44 0.00 9.31 -15.60
CA LEU A 44 -0.29 9.92 -14.30
C LEU A 44 -0.96 8.94 -13.35
N LEU A 45 -2.00 8.23 -13.81
CA LEU A 45 -2.68 7.21 -12.98
C LEU A 45 -1.74 6.07 -12.58
N ARG A 46 -0.88 5.62 -13.50
CA ARG A 46 0.13 4.59 -13.21
C ARG A 46 1.13 5.05 -12.16
N TRP A 47 1.60 6.29 -12.27
CA TRP A 47 2.54 6.90 -11.33
C TRP A 47 1.92 7.08 -9.94
N LEU A 48 0.67 7.57 -9.88
CA LEU A 48 -0.04 7.75 -8.62
C LEU A 48 -0.30 6.42 -7.93
N ASP A 49 -0.74 5.39 -8.65
CA ASP A 49 -0.90 4.04 -8.08
C ASP A 49 0.41 3.51 -7.46
N PHE A 50 1.54 3.61 -8.18
CA PHE A 50 2.85 3.26 -7.63
C PHE A 50 3.19 4.08 -6.39
N ARG A 51 3.02 5.40 -6.45
CA ARG A 51 3.39 6.29 -5.34
C ARG A 51 2.54 6.09 -4.11
N HIS A 52 1.27 5.76 -4.26
CA HIS A 52 0.39 5.44 -3.16
C HIS A 52 0.82 4.15 -2.44
N ARG A 53 1.32 3.15 -3.18
CA ARG A 53 1.77 1.87 -2.59
C ARG A 53 3.23 1.86 -2.13
N TYR A 54 4.06 2.73 -2.68
CA TYR A 54 5.47 2.82 -2.34
C TYR A 54 5.68 3.44 -0.96
N VAL A 55 6.35 2.70 -0.07
CA VAL A 55 6.63 3.10 1.30
C VAL A 55 7.98 3.82 1.36
N ASP A 56 7.98 5.11 1.67
CA ASP A 56 9.22 5.87 1.78
C ASP A 56 10.11 5.33 2.93
N PRO A 57 11.44 5.17 2.73
CA PRO A 57 12.35 4.56 3.70
C PRO A 57 12.73 5.53 4.83
N PHE A 58 11.86 5.66 5.81
CA PHE A 58 12.11 6.39 7.05
C PHE A 58 11.56 5.64 8.27
N PRO A 59 12.15 5.83 9.46
CA PRO A 59 11.76 5.13 10.69
C PRO A 59 10.27 5.31 11.01
N ARG A 60 9.59 4.20 11.29
CA ARG A 60 8.18 4.18 11.70
C ARG A 60 8.00 3.29 12.94
N PRO A 61 7.31 3.76 14.00
CA PRO A 61 6.93 2.87 15.09
C PRO A 61 5.97 1.79 14.58
N VAL A 62 6.09 0.60 15.15
CA VAL A 62 5.26 -0.55 14.81
C VAL A 62 4.28 -0.83 15.94
N VAL A 63 3.02 -1.05 15.59
CA VAL A 63 1.98 -1.61 16.48
C VAL A 63 1.43 -2.89 15.88
N LEU A 64 1.06 -3.83 16.75
CA LEU A 64 0.53 -5.13 16.37
C LEU A 64 -0.95 -5.20 16.75
N SER A 65 -1.75 -5.88 15.94
CA SER A 65 -3.10 -6.25 16.32
C SER A 65 -3.10 -7.32 17.43
N ASP A 66 -4.27 -7.60 17.97
CA ASP A 66 -4.55 -8.72 18.87
C ASP A 66 -4.44 -10.12 18.24
N LYS A 67 -4.13 -10.23 16.94
CA LYS A 67 -3.75 -11.53 16.32
C LYS A 67 -2.35 -11.97 16.75
N PHE A 68 -1.51 -11.05 17.25
CA PHE A 68 -0.15 -11.34 17.64
C PHE A 68 -0.04 -11.71 19.13
N PRO A 69 0.79 -12.71 19.49
CA PRO A 69 1.66 -13.50 18.61
C PRO A 69 0.90 -14.55 17.78
N ILE A 70 1.31 -14.74 16.53
CA ILE A 70 0.70 -15.70 15.59
C ILE A 70 1.05 -17.13 16.03
N ALA A 71 0.04 -17.91 16.40
CA ALA A 71 0.20 -19.31 16.79
C ALA A 71 0.71 -20.15 15.61
N ASN A 72 1.63 -21.09 15.89
CA ASN A 72 2.17 -22.05 14.92
C ASN A 72 2.85 -21.43 13.68
N LEU A 73 3.31 -20.17 13.77
CA LEU A 73 4.07 -19.56 12.68
C LEU A 73 5.44 -20.25 12.53
N PRO A 74 5.81 -20.76 11.33
CA PRO A 74 7.11 -21.41 11.13
C PRO A 74 8.28 -20.49 11.46
N ASP A 75 9.39 -21.07 11.95
CA ASP A 75 10.56 -20.31 12.41
C ASP A 75 11.12 -19.32 11.38
N ASP A 76 11.14 -19.71 10.11
CA ASP A 76 11.60 -18.84 9.03
C ASP A 76 10.68 -17.65 8.81
N ALA A 77 9.36 -17.85 8.90
CA ALA A 77 8.38 -16.77 8.80
C ALA A 77 8.42 -15.87 10.05
N LYS A 78 8.63 -16.45 11.24
CA LYS A 78 8.83 -15.69 12.49
C LYS A 78 10.06 -14.79 12.44
N LYS A 79 11.19 -15.31 11.95
CA LYS A 79 12.41 -14.52 11.71
C LYS A 79 12.18 -13.46 10.64
N GLY A 80 11.50 -13.79 9.55
CA GLY A 80 11.12 -12.84 8.51
C GLY A 80 10.25 -11.70 9.03
N LEU A 81 9.27 -12.01 9.89
CA LEU A 81 8.43 -11.02 10.57
C LEU A 81 9.26 -10.08 11.44
N GLN A 82 10.13 -10.64 12.28
CA GLN A 82 11.02 -9.84 13.13
C GLN A 82 11.91 -8.91 12.29
N GLN A 83 12.52 -9.41 11.23
CA GLN A 83 13.35 -8.59 10.33
C GLN A 83 12.52 -7.50 9.64
N LEU A 84 11.27 -7.77 9.27
CA LEU A 84 10.40 -6.77 8.65
C LEU A 84 10.05 -5.66 9.64
N VAL A 85 9.72 -6.01 10.89
CA VAL A 85 9.48 -5.05 11.97
C VAL A 85 10.71 -4.16 12.18
N GLU A 86 11.89 -4.77 12.34
CA GLU A 86 13.16 -4.04 12.50
C GLU A 86 13.44 -3.09 11.33
N ARG A 87 13.13 -3.51 10.09
CA ARG A 87 13.29 -2.65 8.90
C ARG A 87 12.40 -1.42 8.94
N PHE A 88 11.14 -1.56 9.37
CA PHE A 88 10.25 -0.42 9.54
C PHE A 88 10.75 0.53 10.62
N GLU A 89 11.14 -0.01 11.78
CA GLU A 89 11.63 0.79 12.90
C GLU A 89 12.93 1.53 12.57
N GLN A 90 13.80 0.93 11.75
CA GLN A 90 15.06 1.53 11.31
C GLN A 90 14.92 2.43 10.08
N GLY A 91 13.76 2.43 9.41
CA GLY A 91 13.55 3.17 8.16
C GLY A 91 14.28 2.58 6.96
N VAL A 92 14.58 1.29 7.00
CA VAL A 92 15.17 0.58 5.85
C VAL A 92 14.10 0.40 4.78
N ASN A 93 14.49 0.43 3.51
CA ASN A 93 13.58 0.23 2.39
C ASN A 93 12.90 -1.17 2.45
N VAL A 94 11.59 -1.18 2.68
CA VAL A 94 10.74 -2.38 2.75
C VAL A 94 10.08 -2.75 1.41
N ASN A 95 10.09 -1.84 0.43
CA ASN A 95 9.45 -2.07 -0.88
C ASN A 95 9.91 -3.34 -1.62
N PRO A 96 11.17 -3.79 -1.50
CA PRO A 96 11.59 -5.09 -2.01
C PRO A 96 10.73 -6.27 -1.57
N TYR A 97 10.05 -6.18 -0.43
CA TYR A 97 9.27 -7.26 0.17
C TYR A 97 7.79 -7.22 -0.23
N GLN A 98 7.28 -6.15 -0.85
CA GLN A 98 5.90 -6.10 -1.36
C GLN A 98 5.62 -7.07 -2.53
N GLY A 99 6.69 -7.66 -3.09
CA GLY A 99 6.59 -8.51 -4.26
C GLY A 99 6.51 -7.71 -5.56
N ARG A 100 6.38 -8.43 -6.68
CA ARG A 100 6.53 -7.87 -8.03
C ARG A 100 5.41 -6.92 -8.44
N GLY A 101 4.28 -6.93 -7.72
CA GLY A 101 3.11 -6.09 -8.00
C GLY A 101 3.36 -4.59 -7.86
N LEU A 102 4.44 -4.16 -7.23
CA LEU A 102 4.77 -2.75 -7.12
C LEU A 102 5.24 -2.14 -8.46
N ILE A 103 6.11 -2.86 -9.19
CA ILE A 103 6.79 -2.35 -10.40
C ILE A 103 6.42 -3.15 -11.65
N LEU A 104 6.44 -4.48 -11.56
CA LEU A 104 6.37 -5.38 -12.73
C LEU A 104 4.95 -5.84 -13.08
N ASN A 105 4.00 -5.72 -12.15
CA ASN A 105 2.57 -5.94 -12.40
C ASN A 105 1.78 -4.67 -12.02
N HIS A 106 0.44 -4.76 -12.00
CA HIS A 106 -0.45 -3.65 -11.65
C HIS A 106 -0.25 -2.46 -12.59
N ASP A 107 -0.31 -2.76 -13.88
CA ASP A 107 -0.34 -1.79 -14.96
C ASP A 107 -1.78 -1.27 -15.06
N THR A 108 -2.01 -0.01 -14.70
CA THR A 108 -3.34 0.61 -14.67
C THR A 108 -4.07 0.58 -16.01
N SER A 109 -3.35 0.41 -17.12
CA SER A 109 -3.92 0.24 -18.46
C SER A 109 -4.31 -1.20 -18.81
N GLY A 110 -4.04 -2.16 -17.91
CA GLY A 110 -4.16 -3.59 -18.15
C GLY A 110 -5.58 -4.05 -18.49
N GLU A 111 -5.66 -5.12 -19.28
CA GLU A 111 -6.92 -5.70 -19.76
C GLU A 111 -7.87 -6.08 -18.62
N THR A 112 -7.35 -6.81 -17.62
CA THR A 112 -8.13 -7.29 -16.48
C THR A 112 -7.95 -6.42 -15.26
N ARG A 113 -8.99 -6.34 -14.43
CA ARG A 113 -8.99 -5.53 -13.22
C ARG A 113 -7.87 -5.87 -12.22
N HIS A 114 -7.59 -7.15 -12.00
CA HIS A 114 -6.46 -7.58 -11.16
C HIS A 114 -5.09 -7.19 -11.72
N ALA A 115 -5.01 -6.97 -13.03
CA ALA A 115 -3.78 -6.49 -13.65
C ALA A 115 -3.60 -4.99 -13.49
N ARG A 116 -4.62 -4.23 -13.06
CA ARG A 116 -4.61 -2.75 -12.97
C ARG A 116 -4.08 -2.21 -11.66
N THR A 117 -4.41 -2.85 -10.55
CA THR A 117 -3.99 -2.44 -9.21
C THR A 117 -4.06 -3.61 -8.25
N ASP A 118 -3.42 -3.45 -7.09
CA ASP A 118 -3.68 -4.28 -5.93
C ASP A 118 -5.08 -3.93 -5.38
N LEU A 119 -6.01 -4.90 -5.41
CA LEU A 119 -7.39 -4.67 -4.99
C LEU A 119 -7.57 -4.64 -3.48
N LEU A 120 -6.71 -5.30 -2.70
CA LEU A 120 -6.77 -5.24 -1.24
C LEU A 120 -6.25 -3.88 -0.75
N TYR A 121 -5.20 -3.37 -1.40
CA TYR A 121 -4.74 -2.00 -1.21
C TYR A 121 -5.79 -0.98 -1.66
N ALA A 122 -6.41 -1.17 -2.84
CA ALA A 122 -7.43 -0.25 -3.33
C ALA A 122 -8.63 -0.16 -2.39
N ASP A 123 -9.07 -1.28 -1.81
CA ASP A 123 -10.16 -1.31 -0.86
C ASP A 123 -9.81 -0.64 0.46
N TRP A 124 -8.70 -1.05 1.10
CA TRP A 124 -8.46 -0.74 2.52
C TRP A 124 -7.10 -0.09 2.82
N GLY A 125 -6.28 0.13 1.80
CA GLY A 125 -4.90 0.58 1.96
C GLY A 125 -3.99 -0.45 2.63
N ILE A 126 -4.41 -1.72 2.64
CA ILE A 126 -3.65 -2.81 3.25
C ILE A 126 -2.55 -3.24 2.27
N LEU A 127 -1.31 -3.03 2.68
CA LEU A 127 -0.13 -3.55 2.00
C LEU A 127 0.21 -4.94 2.53
N HIS A 128 0.87 -5.75 1.70
CA HIS A 128 1.31 -7.09 2.07
C HIS A 128 2.80 -7.27 1.76
N PHE A 129 3.53 -7.91 2.67
CA PHE A 129 4.99 -8.06 2.58
C PHE A 129 5.41 -9.52 2.78
N HIS A 130 6.26 -10.02 1.90
CA HIS A 130 6.84 -11.37 1.98
C HIS A 130 7.75 -11.51 3.20
N LEU A 131 7.47 -12.53 4.02
CA LEU A 131 8.28 -12.86 5.19
C LEU A 131 9.39 -13.83 4.79
N THR A 132 10.54 -13.28 4.40
CA THR A 132 11.71 -14.08 4.00
C THR A 132 12.96 -13.64 4.73
N THR A 133 13.77 -14.63 5.12
CA THR A 133 15.12 -14.44 5.66
C THR A 133 16.19 -14.47 4.57
N LYS A 134 15.82 -14.82 3.34
CA LYS A 134 16.75 -14.91 2.22
C LYS A 134 17.20 -13.51 1.81
N PRO A 135 18.52 -13.28 1.64
CA PRO A 135 19.00 -12.00 1.15
C PRO A 135 18.49 -11.73 -0.26
N ILE A 136 18.27 -10.46 -0.58
CA ILE A 136 17.97 -10.05 -1.94
C ILE A 136 19.21 -10.35 -2.80
N ARG A 137 19.01 -11.09 -3.89
CA ARG A 137 20.10 -11.45 -4.81
C ARG A 137 20.70 -10.19 -5.42
N GLN A 138 22.01 -10.16 -5.60
CA GLN A 138 22.71 -9.04 -6.23
C GLN A 138 22.10 -8.71 -7.60
N GLY A 139 21.90 -7.42 -7.87
CA GLY A 139 21.27 -6.94 -9.11
C GLY A 139 19.75 -7.14 -9.18
N ARG A 140 19.10 -7.58 -8.09
CA ARG A 140 17.64 -7.68 -8.00
C ARG A 140 17.09 -6.65 -7.03
N PHE A 141 15.93 -6.08 -7.36
CA PHE A 141 15.19 -5.20 -6.45
C PHE A 141 14.35 -6.00 -5.45
N PHE A 142 13.60 -7.00 -5.93
CA PHE A 142 12.66 -7.75 -5.10
C PHE A 142 13.31 -8.91 -4.33
N SER A 143 12.78 -9.15 -3.13
CA SER A 143 13.10 -10.35 -2.34
C SER A 143 12.63 -11.63 -3.05
N ALA A 144 13.08 -12.78 -2.54
CA ALA A 144 12.48 -14.05 -2.91
C ALA A 144 10.99 -14.08 -2.48
N SER A 145 10.19 -14.86 -3.20
CA SER A 145 8.85 -15.21 -2.73
C SER A 145 8.95 -15.97 -1.40
N ALA A 146 7.90 -15.87 -0.61
CA ALA A 146 7.79 -16.48 0.70
C ALA A 146 6.41 -17.11 0.84
N ASP A 147 6.33 -18.16 1.65
CA ASP A 147 5.08 -18.86 1.93
C ASP A 147 4.16 -18.09 2.86
N TYR A 148 4.63 -17.00 3.49
CA TYR A 148 3.86 -16.18 4.42
C TYR A 148 4.01 -14.69 4.09
N LEU A 149 2.92 -13.95 4.27
CA LEU A 149 2.83 -12.51 4.07
C LEU A 149 2.39 -11.84 5.37
N ALA A 150 3.01 -10.72 5.73
CA ALA A 150 2.48 -9.80 6.73
C ALA A 150 1.57 -8.77 6.05
N PHE A 151 0.36 -8.59 6.59
CA PHE A 151 -0.62 -7.61 6.13
C PHE A 151 -0.58 -6.41 7.06
N CYS A 152 -0.37 -5.22 6.49
CA CYS A 152 -0.10 -4.01 7.26
C CYS A 152 -0.88 -2.81 6.70
N LEU A 153 -1.32 -1.93 7.59
CA LEU A 153 -1.55 -0.53 7.23
C LEU A 153 -0.24 0.23 7.43
N VAL A 154 0.13 1.05 6.45
CA VAL A 154 1.35 1.87 6.51
C VAL A 154 0.96 3.33 6.29
N GLY A 155 1.29 4.18 7.27
CA GLY A 155 1.03 5.62 7.22
C GLY A 155 2.28 6.44 7.52
N GLY A 156 2.14 7.75 7.57
CA GLY A 156 3.25 8.67 7.82
C GLY A 156 3.79 8.62 9.25
N ASN A 157 2.99 8.21 10.23
CA ASN A 157 3.35 8.20 11.66
C ASN A 157 3.58 6.80 12.25
N GLY A 158 3.42 5.73 11.47
CA GLY A 158 3.68 4.39 11.95
C GLY A 158 3.14 3.28 11.05
N VAL A 159 3.29 2.05 11.51
CA VAL A 159 2.85 0.83 10.82
C VAL A 159 2.02 -0.02 11.77
N ALA A 160 0.85 -0.44 11.30
CA ALA A 160 -0.03 -1.33 12.04
C ALA A 160 -0.07 -2.68 11.36
N PHE A 161 0.49 -3.70 12.00
CA PHE A 161 0.47 -5.09 11.53
C PHE A 161 -0.87 -5.72 11.90
N ILE A 162 -1.63 -6.10 10.88
CA ILE A 162 -2.99 -6.64 11.01
C ILE A 162 -2.92 -8.14 11.28
N ASP A 163 -2.20 -8.89 10.45
CA ASP A 163 -2.11 -10.34 10.54
C ASP A 163 -0.90 -10.88 9.75
N VAL A 164 -0.56 -12.15 9.94
CA VAL A 164 0.34 -12.92 9.10
C VAL A 164 -0.40 -14.15 8.57
N LEU A 165 -0.59 -14.21 7.27
CA LEU A 165 -1.25 -15.34 6.63
C LEU A 165 -0.26 -16.08 5.74
N ARG A 166 -0.48 -17.40 5.60
CA ARG A 166 0.15 -18.16 4.53
C ARG A 166 -0.25 -17.49 3.21
N HIS A 167 0.70 -17.32 2.29
CA HIS A 167 0.53 -16.64 1.01
C HIS A 167 -0.77 -17.12 0.38
N PRO A 168 -1.80 -16.27 0.34
CA PRO A 168 -3.11 -16.70 -0.08
C PRO A 168 -3.12 -16.87 -1.60
N ASP A 169 -4.10 -17.64 -2.06
CA ASP A 169 -4.54 -17.54 -3.45
C ASP A 169 -5.35 -16.25 -3.64
N LYS A 170 -5.92 -16.07 -4.83
CA LYS A 170 -6.72 -14.89 -5.17
C LYS A 170 -7.86 -14.64 -4.16
N LEU A 171 -8.54 -15.70 -3.74
CA LEU A 171 -9.67 -15.62 -2.81
C LEU A 171 -9.22 -15.18 -1.41
N GLY A 172 -8.06 -15.65 -0.94
CA GLY A 172 -7.56 -15.26 0.38
C GLY A 172 -7.15 -13.79 0.50
N PHE A 173 -6.89 -13.07 -0.61
CA PHE A 173 -6.74 -11.60 -0.56
C PHE A 173 -8.06 -10.86 -0.30
N ALA A 174 -9.20 -11.54 -0.45
CA ALA A 174 -10.53 -11.05 -0.06
C ALA A 174 -10.94 -11.44 1.36
N ASN A 175 -10.00 -11.94 2.18
CA ASN A 175 -10.29 -12.39 3.54
C ASN A 175 -10.86 -11.25 4.39
N VAL A 176 -12.13 -11.39 4.79
CA VAL A 176 -12.87 -10.40 5.59
C VAL A 176 -12.33 -10.25 7.01
N ASP A 177 -11.64 -11.27 7.54
CA ASP A 177 -11.02 -11.22 8.87
C ASP A 177 -9.91 -10.17 8.97
N LEU A 178 -9.30 -9.77 7.83
CA LEU A 178 -8.37 -8.63 7.79
C LEU A 178 -9.08 -7.32 8.12
N PHE A 179 -10.29 -7.12 7.56
CA PHE A 179 -11.12 -5.96 7.88
C PHE A 179 -11.60 -6.03 9.33
N ASP A 180 -12.14 -7.16 9.79
CA ASP A 180 -12.65 -7.31 11.15
C ASP A 180 -11.55 -7.07 12.20
N THR A 181 -10.33 -7.54 11.92
CA THR A 181 -9.17 -7.31 12.78
C THR A 181 -8.77 -5.84 12.80
N MET A 182 -8.74 -5.19 11.64
CA MET A 182 -8.50 -3.74 11.56
C MET A 182 -9.59 -2.96 12.34
N ALA A 183 -10.85 -3.32 12.17
CA ALA A 183 -12.00 -2.67 12.78
C ALA A 183 -12.00 -2.77 14.31
N ARG A 184 -11.64 -3.96 14.82
CA ARG A 184 -11.56 -4.23 16.26
C ARG A 184 -10.38 -3.56 16.93
N ASN A 185 -9.23 -3.48 16.26
CA ASN A 185 -7.99 -2.97 16.85
C ASN A 185 -7.82 -1.46 16.70
N TRP A 186 -8.35 -0.88 15.62
CA TRP A 186 -8.24 0.55 15.32
C TRP A 186 -9.60 1.12 14.89
N PRO A 187 -10.62 1.09 15.78
CA PRO A 187 -11.96 1.56 15.44
C PRO A 187 -11.98 3.04 15.03
N GLU A 188 -11.16 3.88 15.66
CA GLU A 188 -11.02 5.28 15.27
C GLU A 188 -10.40 5.49 13.87
N PHE A 189 -9.59 4.55 13.37
CA PHE A 189 -9.12 4.60 11.98
C PHE A 189 -10.26 4.31 11.00
N ILE A 190 -11.07 3.27 11.27
CA ILE A 190 -12.14 2.87 10.35
C ILE A 190 -13.40 3.73 10.43
N ASP A 191 -13.60 4.49 11.51
CA ASP A 191 -14.81 5.31 11.71
C ASP A 191 -14.99 6.36 10.60
N GLN A 192 -13.90 6.83 9.98
CA GLN A 192 -13.96 7.74 8.83
C GLN A 192 -14.65 7.12 7.59
N PHE A 193 -14.68 5.78 7.51
CA PHE A 193 -15.31 5.01 6.43
C PHE A 193 -16.71 4.52 6.80
N LYS A 194 -17.19 4.86 8.00
CA LYS A 194 -18.50 4.47 8.49
C LYS A 194 -19.59 5.19 7.71
N ILE A 195 -20.55 4.43 7.20
CA ILE A 195 -21.68 4.99 6.46
C ILE A 195 -22.70 5.52 7.46
N ARG A 196 -23.03 6.82 7.32
CA ARG A 196 -24.00 7.50 8.16
C ARG A 196 -25.37 7.48 7.48
N GLY A 197 -26.40 7.13 8.25
CA GLY A 197 -27.79 7.06 7.78
C GLY A 197 -28.44 5.71 8.12
N GLN A 198 -29.78 5.69 8.22
CA GLN A 198 -30.56 4.51 8.63
C GLN A 198 -30.57 3.35 7.60
N PHE A 199 -29.99 3.54 6.42
CA PHE A 199 -30.18 2.62 5.29
C PHE A 199 -29.39 1.31 5.36
N LEU A 200 -28.39 1.17 6.25
CA LEU A 200 -27.48 0.01 6.23
C LEU A 200 -27.29 -0.67 7.60
N SER A 201 -28.06 -0.28 8.61
CA SER A 201 -27.97 -0.81 9.99
C SER A 201 -28.38 -2.29 10.15
N SER A 202 -28.59 -3.03 9.06
CA SER A 202 -29.03 -4.43 9.07
C SER A 202 -28.46 -5.26 7.91
N ALA A 203 -27.39 -4.82 7.25
CA ALA A 203 -26.77 -5.61 6.20
C ALA A 203 -25.99 -6.79 6.81
N GLU A 204 -26.31 -8.02 6.38
CA GLU A 204 -25.55 -9.21 6.74
C GLU A 204 -24.06 -9.05 6.40
N PRO A 205 -23.13 -9.53 7.25
CA PRO A 205 -21.71 -9.49 6.95
C PRO A 205 -21.39 -10.20 5.63
N LEU A 206 -20.56 -9.58 4.79
CA LEU A 206 -20.10 -10.20 3.55
C LEU A 206 -19.16 -11.38 3.86
N THR A 207 -19.26 -12.43 3.06
CA THR A 207 -18.28 -13.53 3.03
C THR A 207 -17.08 -13.17 2.16
N THR A 208 -15.94 -13.83 2.38
CA THR A 208 -14.73 -13.72 1.54
C THR A 208 -15.02 -13.90 0.05
N THR A 209 -15.86 -14.88 -0.31
CA THR A 209 -16.26 -15.13 -1.71
C THR A 209 -17.07 -13.97 -2.29
N GLN A 210 -18.02 -13.42 -1.52
CA GLN A 210 -18.78 -12.25 -1.97
C GLN A 210 -17.88 -11.04 -2.18
N VAL A 211 -16.95 -10.77 -1.25
CA VAL A 211 -15.97 -9.68 -1.42
C VAL A 211 -15.11 -9.90 -2.65
N SER A 212 -14.61 -11.11 -2.89
CA SER A 212 -13.84 -11.43 -4.10
C SER A 212 -14.63 -11.13 -5.37
N ASN A 213 -15.89 -11.57 -5.43
CA ASN A 213 -16.76 -11.36 -6.58
C ASN A 213 -17.10 -9.88 -6.80
N LEU A 214 -17.35 -9.12 -5.74
CA LEU A 214 -17.61 -7.68 -5.83
C LEU A 214 -16.38 -6.92 -6.32
N ARG A 215 -15.19 -7.22 -5.79
CA ARG A 215 -13.92 -6.65 -6.25
C ARG A 215 -13.64 -6.98 -7.72
N GLU A 216 -13.93 -8.21 -8.14
CA GLU A 216 -13.81 -8.66 -9.52
C GLU A 216 -14.75 -7.91 -10.46
N GLY A 217 -16.00 -7.71 -10.04
CA GLY A 217 -17.02 -6.99 -10.79
C GLY A 217 -16.89 -5.47 -10.74
N GLY A 218 -15.97 -4.94 -9.94
CA GLY A 218 -15.80 -3.50 -9.78
C GLY A 218 -16.90 -2.80 -9.01
N VAL A 219 -17.47 -3.51 -8.05
CA VAL A 219 -18.52 -3.03 -7.17
C VAL A 219 -17.92 -2.79 -5.80
N GLY A 220 -18.18 -1.61 -5.22
CA GLY A 220 -17.77 -1.29 -3.85
C GLY A 220 -18.34 -2.29 -2.85
N SER A 221 -17.50 -2.78 -1.94
CA SER A 221 -17.92 -3.68 -0.88
C SER A 221 -18.30 -2.88 0.38
N PHE A 222 -19.47 -3.21 0.94
CA PHE A 222 -19.95 -2.67 2.21
C PHE A 222 -19.78 -3.73 3.29
N TYR A 223 -18.90 -3.47 4.25
CA TYR A 223 -18.58 -4.42 5.31
C TYR A 223 -19.37 -4.06 6.55
N SER A 224 -19.88 -5.07 7.23
CA SER A 224 -20.63 -4.91 8.48
C SER A 224 -19.78 -5.36 9.66
N PHE A 225 -19.62 -4.50 10.66
CA PHE A 225 -18.93 -4.83 11.91
C PHE A 225 -19.63 -4.16 13.10
N ASN A 226 -19.96 -4.95 14.13
CA ASN A 226 -20.67 -4.49 15.34
C ASN A 226 -21.92 -3.63 15.05
N GLY A 227 -22.75 -4.04 14.08
CA GLY A 227 -23.99 -3.35 13.72
C GLY A 227 -23.82 -2.05 12.93
N ALA A 228 -22.60 -1.70 12.53
CA ALA A 228 -22.30 -0.58 11.66
C ALA A 228 -21.83 -1.06 10.28
N ALA A 229 -22.17 -0.29 9.23
CA ALA A 229 -21.70 -0.53 7.87
C ALA A 229 -20.56 0.43 7.50
N TYR A 230 -19.57 -0.09 6.78
CA TYR A 230 -18.37 0.61 6.35
C TYR A 230 -18.19 0.44 4.84
N GLY A 231 -18.00 1.54 4.12
CA GLY A 231 -17.70 1.51 2.69
C GLY A 231 -16.18 1.52 2.49
N ALA A 232 -15.66 0.56 1.73
CA ALA A 232 -14.25 0.57 1.36
C ALA A 232 -13.90 1.91 0.65
N PRO A 233 -12.88 2.67 1.08
CA PRO A 233 -12.55 3.97 0.49
C PRO A 233 -12.31 3.95 -1.01
N GLY A 234 -11.80 2.84 -1.57
CA GLY A 234 -11.63 2.69 -3.00
C GLY A 234 -12.94 2.65 -3.80
N GLY A 235 -14.10 2.52 -3.14
CA GLY A 235 -15.43 2.53 -3.77
C GLY A 235 -15.65 1.43 -4.80
N GLY A 236 -14.80 0.40 -4.84
CA GLY A 236 -14.78 -0.56 -5.93
C GLY A 236 -14.32 0.07 -7.25
N GLY A 237 -13.41 1.05 -7.25
CA GLY A 237 -12.82 1.66 -8.46
C GLY A 237 -11.65 0.87 -9.06
N ASP A 238 -11.50 0.92 -10.39
CA ASP A 238 -10.43 0.28 -11.17
C ASP A 238 -9.05 0.96 -11.02
N VAL A 239 -9.02 2.16 -10.45
CA VAL A 239 -7.85 3.02 -10.41
C VAL A 239 -7.61 3.50 -8.98
N GLY A 240 -6.42 3.20 -8.44
CA GLY A 240 -6.01 3.48 -7.06
C GLY A 240 -5.92 4.96 -6.66
N VAL A 241 -6.50 5.89 -7.43
CA VAL A 241 -6.55 7.34 -7.14
C VAL A 241 -7.58 7.70 -6.07
N ASN A 242 -8.51 6.81 -5.73
CA ASN A 242 -9.55 7.07 -4.72
C ASN A 242 -9.25 6.45 -3.35
N ALA A 243 -8.09 5.83 -3.13
CA ALA A 243 -7.73 5.39 -1.79
C ALA A 243 -7.55 6.65 -0.93
N ALA A 244 -8.56 6.97 -0.11
CA ALA A 244 -8.40 7.85 1.04
C ALA A 244 -7.13 7.38 1.76
N THR A 245 -6.05 8.15 1.60
CA THR A 245 -4.71 7.70 1.95
C THR A 245 -4.72 7.23 3.40
N PRO A 246 -4.22 6.01 3.72
CA PRO A 246 -4.05 5.59 5.10
C PRO A 246 -3.29 6.65 5.92
N ASP A 247 -2.44 7.44 5.26
CA ASP A 247 -1.69 8.56 5.84
C ASP A 247 -2.58 9.62 6.54
N ALA A 248 -3.71 10.04 5.96
CA ALA A 248 -4.58 11.04 6.59
C ALA A 248 -5.29 10.50 7.85
N GLY A 249 -5.73 9.24 7.80
CA GLY A 249 -6.40 8.56 8.92
C GLY A 249 -5.44 8.09 10.02
N MET A 250 -4.26 7.60 9.66
CA MET A 250 -3.26 7.14 10.63
C MET A 250 -2.66 8.30 11.41
N ARG A 251 -2.39 9.46 10.77
CA ARG A 251 -1.83 10.66 11.42
C ARG A 251 -2.65 11.16 12.62
N SER A 252 -3.96 10.92 12.62
CA SER A 252 -4.88 11.42 13.64
C SER A 252 -5.37 10.34 14.60
N ASN A 253 -5.53 9.09 14.15
CA ASN A 253 -6.39 8.13 14.86
C ASN A 253 -5.68 6.87 15.36
N ILE A 254 -4.59 6.39 14.75
CA ILE A 254 -3.85 5.25 15.34
C ILE A 254 -2.86 5.79 16.37
N ARG A 255 -3.14 5.53 17.65
CA ARG A 255 -2.24 5.93 18.75
C ARG A 255 -1.00 5.05 18.77
N PHE A 256 0.07 5.55 18.15
CA PHE A 256 1.42 5.02 18.35
C PHE A 256 1.89 5.46 19.75
N GLY A 257 1.79 4.56 20.73
CA GLY A 257 2.26 4.82 22.09
C GLY A 257 3.78 5.11 22.14
N PRO A 258 4.29 5.75 23.21
CA PRO A 258 5.72 5.95 23.36
C PRO A 258 6.42 4.60 23.44
N HIS A 259 7.51 4.45 22.68
CA HIS A 259 8.38 3.28 22.65
C HIS A 259 8.52 2.62 24.03
N VAL A 260 8.10 1.36 24.16
CA VAL A 260 8.59 0.48 25.23
C VAL A 260 9.97 -0.04 24.79
N GLY A 261 10.90 0.91 24.63
CA GLY A 261 12.32 0.64 24.44
C GLY A 261 12.96 0.46 25.81
N ASN A 262 13.48 -0.74 26.04
CA ASN A 262 14.10 -1.20 27.27
C ASN A 262 15.08 -0.18 27.90
N ARG A 263 15.00 -0.02 29.22
CA ARG A 263 15.90 0.82 30.03
C ARG A 263 17.34 0.30 29.93
N SER A 264 18.17 0.94 29.12
CA SER A 264 19.60 1.11 29.45
C SER A 264 20.15 2.30 28.67
N GLY A 265 20.58 3.34 29.40
CA GLY A 265 20.97 4.61 28.82
C GLY A 265 22.28 4.54 28.05
N ARG A 266 22.30 5.24 26.91
CA ARG A 266 23.36 6.15 26.45
C ARG A 266 22.84 6.93 25.24
N PRO A 267 22.98 8.26 25.18
CA PRO A 267 22.53 9.04 24.04
C PRO A 267 23.47 8.82 22.85
N CYS A 268 22.92 8.39 21.71
CA CYS A 268 23.62 8.38 20.43
C CYS A 268 23.86 9.83 19.97
N ARG A 269 25.13 10.19 19.77
CA ARG A 269 25.52 11.46 19.16
C ARG A 269 25.29 11.40 17.64
N PRO A 270 24.88 12.49 17.00
CA PRO A 270 24.68 12.52 15.55
C PRO A 270 26.04 12.53 14.83
N VAL A 271 26.19 11.64 13.85
CA VAL A 271 27.32 11.66 12.91
C VAL A 271 26.93 12.54 11.73
N SER A 272 27.48 13.75 11.68
CA SER A 272 27.56 14.58 10.50
C SER A 272 28.48 13.95 9.45
N HIS A 273 28.14 14.01 8.15
CA HIS A 273 28.99 14.18 6.95
C HIS A 273 28.03 14.01 5.74
N ALA A 274 27.55 15.05 5.05
CA ALA A 274 28.21 16.06 4.22
C ALA A 274 28.92 15.49 2.96
N PHE A 275 28.23 15.68 1.83
CA PHE A 275 28.69 16.02 0.47
C PHE A 275 29.46 15.04 -0.43
N CYS A 276 28.76 14.69 -1.53
CA CYS A 276 29.09 14.97 -2.93
C CYS A 276 30.57 14.93 -3.38
N GLY A 277 30.87 14.03 -4.32
CA GLY A 277 32.14 14.00 -5.05
C GLY A 277 31.96 13.53 -6.50
N CYS A 278 31.50 14.43 -7.37
CA CYS A 278 31.70 14.31 -8.82
C CYS A 278 33.21 14.28 -9.12
N ARG A 279 33.70 13.22 -9.77
CA ARG A 279 35.04 13.21 -10.39
C ARG A 279 34.92 13.56 -11.87
N CYS A 280 35.28 14.78 -12.23
CA CYS A 280 35.73 15.11 -13.58
C CYS A 280 37.07 14.43 -13.84
N ARG A 281 37.17 13.63 -14.90
CA ARG A 281 38.45 13.22 -15.50
C ARG A 281 38.99 14.40 -16.32
N LYS A 282 40.19 14.86 -15.98
CA LYS A 282 41.03 15.68 -16.87
C LYS A 282 41.87 14.77 -17.78
N SER A 283 42.01 15.24 -19.01
CA SER A 283 42.86 14.80 -20.10
C SER A 283 44.33 15.22 -19.94
N GLY A 284 45.23 14.55 -20.70
CA GLY A 284 46.66 14.84 -20.90
C GLY A 284 47.56 13.83 -20.17
N VAL A 285 48.53 13.15 -20.78
CA VAL A 285 49.32 13.34 -22.01
C VAL A 285 49.53 12.00 -22.69
#